data_AF-A0AAX6GU17-F1
#
_entry.id   AF-A0AAX6GU17-F1
#
_cell.length_a   1.000
_cell.length_b   1.000
_cell.length_c   1.000
_cell.angle_alpha   90.00
_cell.angle_beta   90.00
_cell.angle_gamma   90.00
#
_symmetry.space_group_name_H-M   'P 1'
#
loop_
_entity.id
_entity.type
_entity.pdbx_description
1 polymer ?
#
loop_
_entity_poly.entity_id
_entity_poly.type
_entity_poly.pdbx_seq_one_letter_code
_entity_poly.pdbx_strand_id
1 'polypeptide(L)'
;MEQLELHWILDVGCQLGCYLLKRNVLAMSFAPRDSHEAQVQFALERGVPAVIGVLGSIKLPYPSRAFDMAHCSRCLIPWGSNEGMYMMEVIGCLGLEGLGAFWSSNQLED
;
A
#
# COMPACT_ATOMS: atom_id res chain seq x y z
N MET A 1 -0.16 -25.77 -14.95
CA MET A 1 -0.28 -24.46 -14.30
C MET A 1 -0.28 -24.69 -12.82
N GLU A 2 0.90 -24.75 -12.21
CA GLU A 2 0.99 -24.49 -10.77
C GLU A 2 0.54 -23.04 -10.57
N GLN A 3 -0.53 -22.85 -9.81
CA GLN A 3 -0.85 -21.54 -9.27
C GLN A 3 0.30 -21.21 -8.33
N LEU A 4 1.28 -20.44 -8.81
CA LEU A 4 2.15 -19.69 -7.92
C LEU A 4 1.19 -18.88 -7.05
N GLU A 5 1.18 -19.11 -5.74
CA GLU A 5 0.52 -18.23 -4.78
C GLU A 5 1.22 -16.88 -4.87
N LEU A 6 0.78 -16.06 -5.83
CA LEU A 6 1.22 -14.69 -5.96
C LEU A 6 0.43 -13.92 -4.91
N HIS A 7 1.07 -13.64 -3.78
CA HIS A 7 0.54 -12.73 -2.79
C HIS A 7 0.74 -11.30 -3.29
N TRP A 8 -0.34 -10.52 -3.33
CA TRP A 8 -0.31 -9.12 -3.74
C TRP A 8 -0.31 -8.22 -2.51
N ILE A 9 0.73 -7.39 -2.39
CA ILE A 9 0.89 -6.47 -1.25
C ILE A 9 0.70 -5.03 -1.70
N LEU A 10 -0.09 -4.26 -0.96
CA LEU A 10 -0.18 -2.81 -1.11
C LEU A 10 0.87 -2.13 -0.20
N ASP A 11 1.92 -1.56 -0.79
CA ASP A 11 2.95 -0.82 -0.06
C ASP A 11 2.66 0.68 -0.07
N VAL A 12 2.08 1.17 1.02
CA VAL A 12 1.73 2.57 1.21
C VAL A 12 2.97 3.33 1.72
N GLY A 13 3.40 4.36 0.98
CA GLY A 13 4.64 5.10 1.23
C GLY A 13 5.83 4.64 0.37
N CYS A 14 5.66 3.70 -0.57
CA CYS A 14 6.59 3.38 -1.66
C CYS A 14 8.06 3.09 -1.24
N GLN A 15 8.26 2.40 -0.13
CA GLN A 15 9.60 2.11 0.41
C GLN A 15 9.95 0.60 0.40
N LEU A 16 8.96 -0.27 0.62
CA LEU A 16 9.18 -1.71 0.76
C LEU A 16 8.95 -2.48 -0.56
N GLY A 17 8.23 -1.91 -1.53
CA GLY A 17 7.91 -2.59 -2.79
C GLY A 17 9.13 -3.11 -3.56
N CYS A 18 10.24 -2.37 -3.55
CA CYS A 18 11.51 -2.79 -4.17
C CYS A 18 12.18 -3.98 -3.46
N TYR A 19 11.94 -4.14 -2.16
CA TYR A 19 12.47 -5.25 -1.37
C TYR A 19 11.64 -6.52 -1.57
N LEU A 20 10.31 -6.39 -1.64
CA LEU A 20 9.38 -7.49 -1.85
C LEU A 20 9.54 -8.11 -3.24
N LEU A 21 9.75 -7.29 -4.28
CA LEU A 21 9.99 -7.78 -5.63
C LEU A 21 11.20 -8.73 -5.72
N LYS A 22 12.27 -8.47 -4.95
CA LYS A 22 13.45 -9.36 -4.88
C LYS A 22 13.16 -10.71 -4.24
N ARG A 23 12.07 -10.83 -3.49
CA ARG A 23 11.62 -12.06 -2.82
C ARG A 23 10.49 -12.75 -3.59
N ASN A 24 10.28 -12.36 -4.85
CA ASN A 24 9.23 -12.89 -5.72
C ASN A 24 7.80 -12.63 -5.18
N VAL A 25 7.62 -11.53 -4.45
CA VAL A 25 6.32 -11.04 -3.98
C VAL A 25 5.94 -9.82 -4.82
N LEU A 26 4.74 -9.84 -5.41
CA LEU A 26 4.25 -8.70 -6.18
C LEU A 26 3.73 -7.63 -5.23
N ALA A 27 4.30 -6.43 -5.35
CA ALA A 27 3.90 -5.27 -4.56
C ALA A 27 3.43 -4.16 -5.49
N MET A 28 2.30 -3.54 -5.14
CA MET A 28 1.84 -2.28 -5.71
C MET A 28 2.21 -1.17 -4.74
N SER A 29 3.08 -0.27 -5.15
CA SER A 29 3.46 0.87 -4.33
C SER A 29 2.48 2.04 -4.53
N PHE A 30 2.05 2.63 -3.43
CA PHE A 30 1.23 3.83 -3.43
C PHE A 30 1.96 4.94 -2.67
N ALA A 31 1.99 6.15 -3.21
CA ALA A 31 2.54 7.31 -2.53
C ALA A 31 1.52 8.46 -2.49
N PRO A 32 1.37 9.15 -1.34
CA PRO A 32 0.70 10.44 -1.31
C PRO A 32 1.47 11.46 -2.18
N ARG A 33 0.74 12.26 -2.95
CA ARG A 33 1.26 13.24 -3.92
C ARG A 33 2.31 14.20 -3.35
N ASP A 34 2.21 14.48 -2.06
CA ASP A 34 2.82 15.62 -1.40
C ASP A 34 4.19 15.32 -0.78
N SER A 35 4.59 14.04 -0.66
CA SER A 35 5.80 13.67 0.08
C SER A 35 6.75 12.70 -0.64
N HIS A 36 6.30 11.96 -1.65
CA HIS A 36 7.05 10.77 -2.12
C HIS A 36 7.07 10.56 -3.65
N GLU A 37 6.88 11.61 -4.46
CA GLU A 37 6.90 11.52 -5.93
C GLU A 37 8.22 10.93 -6.48
N ALA A 38 9.37 11.34 -5.92
CA ALA A 38 10.67 10.79 -6.30
C ALA A 38 10.81 9.28 -5.99
N GLN A 39 10.14 8.78 -4.94
CA GLN A 39 10.19 7.36 -4.58
C GLN A 39 9.35 6.51 -5.53
N VAL A 40 8.21 7.04 -6.01
CA VAL A 40 7.42 6.40 -7.07
C VAL A 40 8.24 6.26 -8.33
N GLN A 41 8.93 7.32 -8.74
CA GLN A 41 9.79 7.28 -9.91
C GLN A 41 10.90 6.23 -9.76
N PHE A 42 11.55 6.16 -8.59
CA PHE A 42 12.57 5.15 -8.31
C PHE A 42 12.01 3.72 -8.29
N ALA A 43 10.78 3.52 -7.80
CA ALA A 43 10.12 2.22 -7.83
C ALA A 43 9.82 1.79 -9.26
N LEU A 44 9.32 2.70 -10.10
CA LEU A 44 9.07 2.45 -11.52
C LEU A 44 10.35 2.11 -12.29
N GLU A 45 11.45 2.83 -12.04
CA GLU A 45 12.77 2.54 -12.63
C GLU A 45 13.29 1.13 -12.29
N ARG A 46 12.81 0.55 -11.19
CA ARG A 46 13.19 -0.79 -10.70
C ARG A 46 12.18 -1.86 -11.07
N GLY A 47 11.17 -1.52 -11.87
CA GLY A 47 10.13 -2.43 -12.33
C GLY A 47 9.06 -2.77 -11.29
N VAL A 48 8.98 -2.01 -10.19
CA VAL A 48 7.88 -2.12 -9.22
C VAL A 48 6.73 -1.24 -9.70
N PRO A 49 5.51 -1.77 -9.86
CA PRO A 49 4.38 -0.95 -10.20
C PRO A 49 4.07 0.02 -9.05
N ALA A 50 4.02 1.31 -9.36
CA ALA A 50 3.83 2.36 -8.37
C ALA A 50 2.91 3.46 -8.89
N VAL A 51 2.07 4.03 -8.01
CA VAL A 51 1.13 5.10 -8.33
C VAL A 51 1.17 6.22 -7.30
N ILE A 52 0.82 7.42 -7.75
CA ILE A 52 0.60 8.59 -6.90
C ILE A 52 -0.90 8.79 -6.71
N GLY A 53 -1.34 9.02 -5.48
CA GLY A 53 -2.72 9.40 -5.19
C GLY A 53 -2.85 10.22 -3.92
N VAL A 54 -4.10 10.51 -3.53
CA VAL A 54 -4.42 11.28 -2.31
C VAL A 54 -5.56 10.57 -1.60
N LEU A 55 -5.24 9.85 -0.52
CA LEU A 55 -6.23 9.12 0.28
C LEU A 55 -7.30 10.07 0.82
N GLY A 56 -8.54 9.57 0.93
CA GLY A 56 -9.72 10.29 1.40
C GLY A 56 -10.25 11.40 0.48
N SER A 57 -9.48 11.85 -0.53
CA SER A 57 -9.97 12.76 -1.58
C SER A 57 -10.33 12.00 -2.86
N ILE A 58 -9.47 11.06 -3.28
CA ILE A 58 -9.69 10.23 -4.45
C ILE A 58 -9.57 8.78 -4.01
N LYS A 59 -10.66 8.02 -4.16
CA LYS A 59 -10.66 6.60 -3.85
C LYS A 59 -9.62 5.86 -4.67
N LEU A 60 -8.89 4.96 -4.02
CA LEU A 60 -8.01 4.00 -4.68
C LEU A 60 -8.75 3.27 -5.80
N PRO A 61 -8.18 3.21 -7.03
CA PRO A 61 -8.83 2.61 -8.20
C PRO A 61 -8.73 1.07 -8.19
N TYR A 62 -8.75 0.46 -7.01
CA TYR A 62 -8.62 -0.98 -6.84
C TYR A 62 -9.95 -1.58 -6.36
N PRO A 63 -10.38 -2.72 -6.91
CA PRO A 63 -11.57 -3.41 -6.42
C PRO A 63 -11.34 -3.94 -5.00
N SER A 64 -12.42 -4.31 -4.31
CA SER A 64 -12.32 -5.03 -3.04
C SER A 64 -11.57 -6.36 -3.21
N ARG A 65 -10.78 -6.76 -2.21
CA ARG A 65 -9.96 -7.99 -2.24
C ARG A 65 -8.88 -8.01 -3.33
N ALA A 66 -8.38 -6.84 -3.73
CA ALA A 66 -7.27 -6.74 -4.68
C ALA A 66 -5.91 -7.11 -4.07
N PHE A 67 -5.77 -7.01 -2.75
CA PHE A 67 -4.51 -7.26 -2.04
C PHE A 67 -4.72 -8.17 -0.82
N ASP A 68 -3.70 -8.96 -0.50
CA ASP A 68 -3.68 -9.88 0.64
C ASP A 68 -3.09 -9.23 1.88
N MET A 69 -2.37 -8.13 1.73
CA MET A 69 -1.71 -7.40 2.82
C MET A 69 -1.54 -5.94 2.44
N ALA A 70 -1.57 -5.04 3.44
CA ALA A 70 -1.14 -3.66 3.28
C ALA A 70 -0.06 -3.32 4.31
N HIS A 71 1.00 -2.67 3.84
CA HIS A 71 2.13 -2.28 4.67
C HIS A 71 2.40 -0.79 4.51
N CYS A 72 2.70 -0.12 5.61
CA CYS A 72 3.06 1.30 5.62
C CYS A 72 4.20 1.59 6.61
N SER A 73 5.42 1.77 6.11
CA SER A 73 6.55 2.19 6.94
C SER A 73 6.77 3.70 6.81
N ARG A 74 6.64 4.41 7.94
CA ARG A 74 6.94 5.86 8.09
C ARG A 74 6.29 6.72 7.01
N CYS A 75 5.06 6.41 6.68
CA CYS A 75 4.31 7.08 5.62
C CYS A 75 3.71 8.42 6.04
N LEU A 76 3.75 8.76 7.34
CA LEU A 76 3.21 10.01 7.90
C LEU A 76 1.71 10.22 7.59
N ILE A 77 0.99 9.14 7.27
CA ILE A 77 -0.45 9.18 7.05
C ILE A 77 -1.12 9.12 8.43
N PRO A 78 -1.92 10.13 8.80
CA PRO A 78 -2.63 10.14 10.07
C PRO A 78 -3.86 9.23 9.98
N TRP A 79 -3.66 7.93 10.17
CA TRP A 79 -4.68 6.90 9.92
C TRP A 79 -6.01 7.09 10.67
N GLY A 80 -5.97 7.66 11.87
CA GLY A 80 -7.16 7.98 12.67
C GLY A 80 -7.85 9.30 12.29
N SER A 81 -7.23 10.14 11.45
CA SER A 81 -7.86 11.38 10.98
C SER A 81 -8.98 11.12 9.98
N ASN A 82 -9.79 12.15 9.72
CA ASN A 82 -10.90 12.09 8.77
C ASN A 82 -11.86 10.93 9.08
N GLU A 83 -12.19 10.73 10.36
CA GLU A 83 -13.08 9.66 10.85
C GLU A 83 -12.61 8.24 10.47
N GLY A 84 -11.29 8.04 10.37
CA GLY A 84 -10.69 6.76 9.97
C GLY A 84 -10.84 6.43 8.49
N MET A 85 -11.28 7.40 7.66
CA MET A 85 -11.55 7.18 6.23
C MET A 85 -10.33 6.64 5.48
N TYR A 86 -9.12 7.11 5.79
CA TYR A 86 -7.89 6.64 5.13
C TYR A 86 -7.66 5.15 5.39
N MET A 87 -7.87 4.72 6.63
CA MET A 87 -7.74 3.32 7.01
C MET A 87 -8.83 2.48 6.34
N MET A 88 -10.07 2.96 6.34
CA MET A 88 -11.20 2.28 5.68
C MET A 88 -11.02 2.14 4.17
N GLU A 89 -10.40 3.12 3.51
CA GLU A 89 -10.12 3.07 2.08
C GLU A 89 -9.11 1.98 1.74
N VAL A 90 -8.01 1.89 2.50
CA VAL A 90 -7.00 0.84 2.32
C VAL A 90 -7.57 -0.53 2.67
N ILE A 91 -8.26 -0.65 3.81
CA ILE A 91 -8.93 -1.87 4.24
C ILE A 91 -9.96 -2.34 3.21
N GLY A 92 -10.65 -1.41 2.55
CA GLY A 92 -11.61 -1.72 1.49
C GLY A 92 -11.01 -2.44 0.29
N CYS A 93 -9.70 -2.30 0.05
CA CYS A 93 -8.98 -3.00 -1.01
C CYS A 93 -8.44 -4.38 -0.55
N LEU A 94 -8.48 -4.70 0.75
CA LEU A 94 -7.94 -5.94 1.30
C LEU A 94 -8.93 -7.11 1.21
N GLY A 95 -8.39 -8.31 1.03
CA GLY A 95 -9.12 -9.57 1.17
C GLY A 95 -9.58 -9.82 2.61
N LEU A 96 -10.51 -10.76 2.81
CA LEU A 96 -10.91 -11.22 4.14
C LEU A 96 -9.70 -11.67 4.99
N GLU A 97 -8.71 -12.31 4.36
CA GLU A 97 -7.46 -12.70 5.02
C GLU A 97 -6.50 -11.52 5.26
N GLY A 98 -6.60 -10.46 4.45
CA GLY A 98 -5.79 -9.25 4.56
C GLY A 98 -6.27 -8.26 5.61
N LEU A 99 -7.51 -8.36 6.09
CA LEU A 99 -8.08 -7.50 7.13
C LEU A 99 -7.27 -7.50 8.44
N GLY A 100 -6.57 -8.61 8.75
CA GLY A 100 -5.67 -8.71 9.90
C GLY A 100 -4.20 -8.36 9.58
N ALA A 101 -3.89 -8.02 8.34
CA ALA A 101 -2.54 -7.85 7.81
C ALA A 101 -2.25 -6.40 7.39
N PHE A 102 -2.91 -5.42 8.02
CA PHE A 102 -2.51 -4.02 7.90
C PHE A 102 -1.45 -3.70 8.95
N TRP A 103 -0.22 -3.41 8.51
CA TRP A 103 0.87 -3.00 9.39
C TRP A 103 1.27 -1.56 9.09
N SER A 104 1.25 -0.69 10.09
CA SER A 104 1.83 0.65 9.99
C SER A 104 2.76 0.96 11.14
N SER A 105 3.97 1.47 10.84
CA SER A 105 4.90 1.93 11.87
C SER A 105 4.43 3.19 12.63
N ASN A 106 3.36 3.85 12.16
CA ASN A 106 2.79 5.06 12.76
C ASN A 106 1.49 4.77 13.54
N GLN A 107 1.11 3.51 13.76
CA GLN A 107 -0.10 3.15 14.52
C GLN A 107 0.00 3.36 16.04
N LEU A 108 1.15 3.84 16.55
CA LEU A 108 1.44 3.93 17.99
C LEU A 108 1.57 5.37 18.52
N GLU A 109 1.16 6.38 17.75
CA GLU A 109 1.10 7.76 18.23
C GLU A 109 -0.36 8.22 18.30
N ASP A 110 -1.12 7.61 19.20
CA ASP A 110 -2.27 8.22 19.89
C ASP A 110 -1.88 8.49 21.35
#